data_AF-A0A0Q3K7X1-F1
#
_entry.id   AF-A0A0Q3K7X1-F1
#
_cell.length_a   1.000
_cell.length_b   1.000
_cell.length_c   1.000
_cell.angle_alpha   90.00
_cell.angle_beta   90.00
_cell.angle_gamma   90.00
#
_symmetry.space_group_name_H-M   'P 1'
#
loop_
_entity.id
_entity.type
_entity.pdbx_description
1 polymer ?
#
loop_
_entity_poly.entity_id
_entity_poly.type
_entity_poly.pdbx_seq_one_letter_code
_entity_poly.pdbx_strand_id
1 'polypeptide(L)'
;MRIDEFGKLIEHLPTEVNSFRIYEKNWKVQSQQEIVKNIFNNKDFVQISRNEIRSEVNNINVFIIKTLMWGYPTKGRGNNINNLLTDESFNKISKLLLKYKALENITFNELVNDFKFNKIKGLGISTLSKFLYFLELKVENKPCLILDDRLIDIINNSSFEEINDLKGIRREYSLKTNSKINYLNFLQSLNHIAEKLNVKPEKVEMFLFFFGKNLY
;
A
#
# COMPACT_ATOMS: atom_id res chain seq x y z
N MET A 1 7.78 13.99 -20.61
CA MET A 1 6.42 13.42 -20.80
C MET A 1 5.60 13.89 -19.62
N ARG A 2 4.30 14.14 -19.83
CA ARG A 2 3.46 14.63 -18.75
C ARG A 2 2.33 13.65 -18.46
N ILE A 3 2.02 13.48 -17.19
CA ILE A 3 0.92 12.62 -16.71
C ILE A 3 -0.42 13.20 -17.17
N ASP A 4 -0.55 14.52 -17.28
CA ASP A 4 -1.80 15.17 -17.67
C ASP A 4 -2.25 14.88 -19.12
N GLU A 5 -1.32 14.54 -20.01
CA GLU A 5 -1.61 14.03 -21.35
C GLU A 5 -2.49 12.75 -21.31
N PHE A 6 -2.49 12.02 -20.20
CA PHE A 6 -3.26 10.80 -19.99
C PHE A 6 -4.52 11.00 -19.14
N GLY A 7 -4.93 12.25 -18.86
CA GLY A 7 -6.02 12.57 -17.93
C GLY A 7 -7.31 11.77 -18.14
N LYS A 8 -7.79 11.64 -19.39
CA LYS A 8 -8.99 10.85 -19.72
C LYS A 8 -8.84 9.36 -19.41
N LEU A 9 -7.66 8.79 -19.69
CA LEU A 9 -7.37 7.39 -19.35
C LEU A 9 -7.37 7.20 -17.84
N ILE A 10 -6.66 8.08 -17.12
CA ILE A 10 -6.57 8.08 -15.66
C ILE A 10 -7.97 8.16 -15.05
N GLU A 11 -8.81 9.07 -15.54
CA GLU A 11 -10.20 9.23 -15.10
C GLU A 11 -11.02 7.94 -15.20
N HIS A 12 -10.77 7.09 -16.19
CA HIS A 12 -11.55 5.87 -16.42
C HIS A 12 -10.90 4.59 -15.86
N LEU A 13 -9.80 4.70 -15.11
CA LEU A 13 -9.16 3.53 -14.52
C LEU A 13 -10.06 2.85 -13.46
N PRO A 14 -10.27 1.51 -13.56
CA PRO A 14 -11.14 0.77 -12.67
C PRO A 14 -10.39 0.34 -11.39
N THR A 15 -10.06 1.31 -10.52
CA THR A 15 -9.24 1.10 -9.31
C THR A 15 -9.83 0.05 -8.36
N GLU A 16 -11.11 0.14 -8.03
CA GLU A 16 -11.75 -0.71 -7.01
C GLU A 16 -11.80 -2.20 -7.34
N VAL A 17 -11.88 -2.54 -8.63
CA VAL A 17 -11.92 -3.95 -9.10
C VAL A 17 -10.54 -4.51 -9.42
N ASN A 18 -9.48 -3.70 -9.26
CA ASN A 18 -8.11 -4.17 -9.43
C ASN A 18 -7.83 -5.31 -8.45
N SER A 19 -7.55 -6.49 -9.01
CA SER A 19 -7.50 -7.73 -8.28
C SER A 19 -6.36 -8.61 -8.72
N PHE A 20 -5.92 -9.46 -7.80
CA PHE A 20 -4.89 -10.46 -8.07
C PHE A 20 -5.42 -11.84 -7.73
N ARG A 21 -5.04 -12.83 -8.56
CA ARG A 21 -5.26 -14.23 -8.29
C ARG A 21 -4.20 -14.73 -7.32
N ILE A 22 -4.63 -15.27 -6.20
CA ILE A 22 -3.75 -15.78 -5.15
C ILE A 22 -4.03 -17.28 -4.98
N TYR A 23 -2.98 -18.10 -5.02
CA TYR A 23 -3.09 -19.55 -4.89
C TYR A 23 -2.83 -20.01 -3.46
N GLU A 24 -3.63 -20.93 -2.95
CA GLU A 24 -3.53 -21.46 -1.58
C GLU A 24 -2.17 -22.10 -1.31
N LYS A 25 -1.63 -22.84 -2.29
CA LYS A 25 -0.31 -23.47 -2.20
C LYS A 25 0.81 -22.49 -1.83
N ASN A 26 0.65 -21.21 -2.21
CA ASN A 26 1.61 -20.17 -1.94
C ASN A 26 1.43 -19.54 -0.55
N TRP A 27 0.45 -19.94 0.26
CA TRP A 27 0.04 -19.29 1.51
C TRP A 27 0.05 -20.22 2.73
N LYS A 28 0.95 -21.20 2.75
CA LYS A 28 1.21 -22.02 3.95
C LYS A 28 2.04 -21.24 4.97
N VAL A 29 1.52 -20.98 6.15
CA VAL A 29 2.13 -20.15 7.19
C VAL A 29 2.07 -20.89 8.54
N GLN A 30 3.03 -20.62 9.42
CA GLN A 30 3.10 -21.32 10.70
C GLN A 30 2.00 -20.86 11.66
N SER A 31 1.87 -19.54 11.82
CA SER A 31 0.80 -18.93 12.60
C SER A 31 -0.26 -18.33 11.65
N GLN A 32 -1.47 -18.09 12.16
CA GLN A 32 -2.62 -17.54 11.40
C GLN A 32 -3.13 -18.43 10.25
N GLN A 33 -2.66 -19.69 10.15
CA GLN A 33 -3.07 -20.63 9.10
C GLN A 33 -4.58 -20.86 9.05
N GLU A 34 -5.28 -20.83 10.19
CA GLU A 34 -6.74 -20.99 10.24
C GLU A 34 -7.48 -19.81 9.56
N ILE A 35 -6.99 -18.57 9.73
CA ILE A 35 -7.56 -17.41 9.01
C ILE A 35 -7.32 -17.57 7.51
N VAL A 36 -6.12 -18.02 7.12
CA VAL A 36 -5.79 -18.29 5.72
C VAL A 36 -6.72 -19.34 5.12
N LYS A 37 -6.90 -20.50 5.79
CA LYS A 37 -7.81 -21.56 5.35
C LYS A 37 -9.23 -21.05 5.18
N ASN A 38 -9.72 -20.24 6.13
CA ASN A 38 -11.06 -19.66 6.06
C ASN A 38 -11.24 -18.71 4.86
N ILE A 39 -10.20 -17.94 4.50
CA ILE A 39 -10.24 -17.08 3.30
C ILE A 39 -10.35 -17.92 2.03
N PHE A 40 -9.60 -19.01 1.92
CA PHE A 40 -9.66 -19.90 0.76
C PHE A 40 -10.96 -20.72 0.72
N ASN A 41 -11.50 -21.11 1.87
CA ASN A 41 -12.72 -21.91 2.00
C ASN A 41 -12.74 -23.12 1.06
N ASN A 42 -11.69 -23.95 1.14
CA ASN A 42 -11.45 -25.13 0.30
C ASN A 42 -11.27 -24.87 -1.21
N LYS A 43 -10.97 -23.63 -1.62
CA LYS A 43 -10.63 -23.29 -3.02
C LYS A 43 -9.12 -23.26 -3.22
N ASP A 44 -8.65 -23.74 -4.37
CA ASP A 44 -7.23 -23.69 -4.75
C ASP A 44 -6.69 -22.26 -4.94
N PHE A 45 -7.59 -21.33 -5.28
CA PHE A 45 -7.27 -19.92 -5.43
C PHE A 45 -8.45 -19.02 -5.05
N VAL A 46 -8.11 -17.78 -4.68
CA VAL A 46 -9.06 -16.67 -4.52
C VAL A 46 -8.63 -15.51 -5.40
N GLN A 47 -9.58 -14.65 -5.74
CA GLN A 47 -9.33 -13.38 -6.41
C GLN A 47 -9.73 -12.27 -5.47
N ILE A 48 -8.75 -11.54 -4.94
CA ILE A 48 -8.99 -10.47 -3.99
C ILE A 48 -8.90 -9.14 -4.75
N SER A 49 -9.90 -8.27 -4.60
CA SER A 49 -9.91 -6.91 -5.14
C SER A 49 -9.68 -5.85 -4.07
N ARG A 50 -9.42 -4.60 -4.48
CA ARG A 50 -9.34 -3.46 -3.54
C ARG A 50 -10.64 -3.30 -2.74
N ASN A 51 -11.80 -3.37 -3.42
CA ASN A 51 -13.11 -3.28 -2.77
C ASN A 51 -13.34 -4.42 -1.76
N GLU A 52 -12.91 -5.64 -2.08
CA GLU A 52 -13.03 -6.77 -1.14
C GLU A 52 -12.22 -6.53 0.14
N ILE A 53 -11.00 -5.97 0.04
CA ILE A 53 -10.19 -5.65 1.22
C ILE A 53 -10.85 -4.56 2.07
N ARG A 54 -11.38 -3.50 1.43
CA ARG A 54 -12.09 -2.42 2.14
C ARG A 54 -13.32 -2.94 2.89
N SER A 55 -14.02 -3.94 2.34
CA SER A 55 -15.18 -4.54 3.01
C SER A 55 -14.84 -5.25 4.33
N GLU A 56 -13.55 -5.54 4.57
CA GLU A 56 -13.06 -6.34 5.70
C GLU A 56 -12.48 -5.48 6.83
N VAL A 57 -12.49 -4.14 6.72
CA VAL A 57 -11.93 -3.23 7.75
C VAL A 57 -12.51 -3.43 9.16
N ASN A 58 -13.69 -4.06 9.27
CA ASN A 58 -14.33 -4.44 10.54
C ASN A 58 -13.83 -5.78 11.10
N ASN A 59 -13.24 -6.64 10.26
CA ASN A 59 -12.57 -7.86 10.67
C ASN A 59 -11.05 -7.70 10.49
N ILE A 60 -10.40 -7.06 11.47
CA ILE A 60 -9.02 -6.60 11.33
C ILE A 60 -8.04 -7.73 10.96
N ASN A 61 -8.28 -8.94 11.46
CA ASN A 61 -7.41 -10.07 11.19
C ASN A 61 -7.53 -10.52 9.72
N VAL A 62 -8.76 -10.62 9.19
CA VAL A 62 -8.99 -10.93 7.77
C VAL A 62 -8.49 -9.79 6.88
N PHE A 63 -8.74 -8.54 7.27
CA PHE A 63 -8.23 -7.35 6.59
C PHE A 63 -6.70 -7.39 6.41
N ILE A 64 -5.96 -7.71 7.49
CA ILE A 64 -4.50 -7.81 7.43
C ILE A 64 -4.09 -8.90 6.45
N ILE A 65 -4.64 -10.10 6.57
CA ILE A 65 -4.25 -11.23 5.71
C ILE A 65 -4.59 -10.95 4.24
N LYS A 66 -5.80 -10.46 3.93
CA LYS A 66 -6.20 -10.14 2.55
C LYS A 66 -5.36 -9.01 1.95
N THR A 67 -5.00 -7.99 2.73
CA THR A 67 -4.08 -6.93 2.28
C THR A 67 -2.71 -7.49 1.92
N LEU A 68 -2.16 -8.39 2.75
CA LEU A 68 -0.89 -9.05 2.47
C LEU A 68 -0.98 -9.99 1.26
N MET A 69 -2.08 -10.74 1.11
CA MET A 69 -2.33 -11.61 -0.05
C MET A 69 -2.39 -10.82 -1.35
N TRP A 70 -3.16 -9.74 -1.36
CA TRP A 70 -3.30 -8.88 -2.53
C TRP A 70 -1.98 -8.19 -2.90
N GLY A 71 -1.26 -7.66 -1.91
CA GLY A 71 0.02 -6.98 -2.14
C GLY A 71 1.17 -7.92 -2.49
N TYR A 72 1.08 -9.20 -2.11
CA TYR A 72 2.14 -10.19 -2.28
C TYR A 72 1.57 -11.57 -2.65
N PRO A 73 0.96 -11.77 -3.84
CA PRO A 73 0.26 -13.01 -4.17
C PRO A 73 1.08 -14.30 -4.02
N THR A 74 2.40 -14.21 -4.10
CA THR A 74 3.37 -15.30 -3.92
C THR A 74 4.13 -15.24 -2.59
N LYS A 75 3.58 -14.61 -1.54
CA LYS A 75 4.24 -14.30 -0.25
C LYS A 75 5.50 -13.42 -0.32
N GLY A 76 5.73 -12.77 -1.47
CA GLY A 76 6.85 -11.84 -1.65
C GLY A 76 8.20 -12.54 -1.68
N ARG A 77 9.28 -11.81 -1.33
CA ARG A 77 10.65 -12.33 -1.28
C ARG A 77 11.16 -12.38 0.16
N GLY A 78 12.00 -13.37 0.46
CA GLY A 78 12.59 -13.55 1.78
C GLY A 78 11.55 -13.88 2.87
N ASN A 79 11.88 -13.56 4.11
CA ASN A 79 11.07 -13.94 5.28
C ASN A 79 10.12 -12.83 5.78
N ASN A 80 9.92 -11.73 5.02
CA ASN A 80 9.16 -10.58 5.50
C ASN A 80 7.70 -10.94 5.85
N ILE A 81 6.98 -11.60 4.95
CA ILE A 81 5.59 -12.02 5.22
C ILE A 81 5.52 -13.01 6.38
N ASN A 82 6.42 -14.00 6.43
CA ASN A 82 6.46 -14.93 7.56
C ASN A 82 6.72 -14.22 8.90
N ASN A 83 7.60 -13.21 8.92
CA ASN A 83 7.85 -12.40 10.13
C ASN A 83 6.60 -11.60 10.54
N LEU A 84 5.90 -10.98 9.58
CA LEU A 84 4.65 -10.24 9.82
C LEU A 84 3.53 -11.13 10.37
N LEU A 85 3.53 -12.39 9.98
CA LEU A 85 2.57 -13.41 10.40
C LEU A 85 3.05 -14.22 11.61
N THR A 86 3.99 -13.72 12.39
CA THR A 86 4.23 -14.27 13.74
C THR A 86 3.17 -13.71 14.69
N ASP A 87 2.78 -14.45 15.72
CA ASP A 87 1.75 -13.98 16.67
C ASP A 87 2.10 -12.62 17.29
N GLU A 88 3.37 -12.39 17.61
CA GLU A 88 3.86 -11.11 18.14
C GLU A 88 3.68 -9.97 17.14
N SER A 89 4.19 -10.13 15.91
CA SER A 89 4.13 -9.08 14.89
C SER A 89 2.70 -8.83 14.45
N PHE A 90 1.93 -9.90 14.24
CA PHE A 90 0.53 -9.83 13.85
C PHE A 90 -0.31 -9.06 14.89
N ASN A 91 -0.14 -9.37 16.18
CA ASN A 91 -0.82 -8.63 17.25
C ASN A 91 -0.43 -7.15 17.32
N LYS A 92 0.84 -6.81 17.10
CA LYS A 92 1.30 -5.41 17.02
C LYS A 92 0.67 -4.68 15.83
N ILE A 93 0.61 -5.32 14.67
CA ILE A 93 -0.06 -4.78 13.48
C ILE A 93 -1.54 -4.55 13.77
N SER A 94 -2.27 -5.56 14.29
CA SER A 94 -3.69 -5.42 14.61
C SER A 94 -3.97 -4.26 15.55
N LYS A 95 -3.18 -4.10 16.63
CA LYS A 95 -3.34 -2.96 17.56
C LYS A 95 -3.07 -1.61 16.89
N LEU A 96 -2.01 -1.51 16.09
CA LEU A 96 -1.67 -0.30 15.36
C LEU A 96 -2.77 0.10 14.37
N LEU A 97 -3.28 -0.87 13.62
CA LEU A 97 -4.32 -0.62 12.61
C LEU A 97 -5.68 -0.32 13.25
N LEU A 98 -6.02 -0.94 14.39
CA LEU A 98 -7.21 -0.57 15.17
C LEU A 98 -7.13 0.85 15.70
N LYS A 99 -5.95 1.29 16.18
CA LYS A 99 -5.71 2.70 16.55
C LYS A 99 -5.96 3.62 15.36
N TYR A 100 -5.38 3.33 14.21
CA TYR A 100 -5.53 4.18 13.02
C TYR A 100 -6.93 4.16 12.43
N LYS A 101 -7.64 3.04 12.49
CA LYS A 101 -9.03 2.96 12.03
C LYS A 101 -9.95 3.91 12.82
N ALA A 102 -9.65 4.16 14.09
CA ALA A 102 -10.40 5.11 14.91
C ALA A 102 -10.06 6.58 14.62
N LEU A 103 -9.10 6.84 13.73
CA LEU A 103 -8.61 8.16 13.35
C LEU A 103 -8.85 8.38 11.85
N GLU A 104 -9.35 9.54 11.47
CA GLU A 104 -9.47 9.88 10.05
C GLU A 104 -8.17 10.44 9.47
N ASN A 105 -7.36 11.07 10.32
CA ASN A 105 -6.13 11.77 9.94
C ASN A 105 -5.08 11.68 11.06
N ILE A 106 -3.81 11.58 10.67
CA ILE A 106 -2.66 11.66 11.56
C ILE A 106 -1.59 12.60 10.98
N THR A 107 -0.66 13.04 11.81
CA THR A 107 0.54 13.74 11.35
C THR A 107 1.57 12.76 10.82
N PHE A 108 2.47 13.25 9.96
CA PHE A 108 3.58 12.41 9.47
C PHE A 108 4.55 12.02 10.60
N ASN A 109 4.74 12.90 11.59
CA ASN A 109 5.56 12.62 12.76
C ASN A 109 4.98 11.48 13.61
N GLU A 110 3.66 11.46 13.83
CA GLU A 110 3.00 10.35 14.54
C GLU A 110 3.19 9.03 13.79
N LEU A 111 2.99 9.02 12.48
CA LEU A 111 3.22 7.82 11.66
C LEU A 111 4.64 7.28 11.81
N VAL A 112 5.65 8.16 11.74
CA VAL A 112 7.06 7.78 11.88
C VAL A 112 7.37 7.28 13.29
N ASN A 113 6.82 7.94 14.32
CA ASN A 113 7.03 7.56 15.71
C ASN A 113 6.39 6.22 16.03
N ASP A 114 5.15 5.99 15.60
CA ASP A 114 4.47 4.71 15.76
C ASP A 114 5.23 3.58 15.04
N PHE A 115 5.71 3.81 13.82
CA PHE A 115 6.52 2.84 13.09
C PHE A 115 7.79 2.47 13.85
N LYS A 116 8.53 3.47 14.36
CA LYS A 116 9.75 3.27 15.15
C LYS A 116 9.48 2.61 16.51
N PHE A 117 8.37 2.93 17.16
CA PHE A 117 8.00 2.40 18.46
C PHE A 117 7.61 0.92 18.38
N ASN A 118 6.77 0.57 17.41
CA ASN A 118 6.27 -0.80 17.29
C ASN A 118 7.33 -1.81 16.81
N LYS A 119 8.33 -1.36 16.04
CA LYS A 119 9.46 -2.19 15.53
C LYS A 119 9.00 -3.54 14.96
N ILE A 120 7.97 -3.52 14.13
CA ILE A 120 7.37 -4.75 13.59
C ILE A 120 8.30 -5.34 12.53
N LYS A 121 8.83 -6.53 12.79
CA LYS A 121 9.79 -7.19 11.90
C LYS A 121 9.13 -7.54 10.56
N GLY A 122 9.78 -7.16 9.46
CA GLY A 122 9.25 -7.37 8.11
C GLY A 122 8.25 -6.31 7.65
N LEU A 123 7.86 -5.36 8.51
CA LEU A 123 7.02 -4.24 8.12
C LEU A 123 7.89 -3.11 7.56
N GLY A 124 7.72 -2.80 6.29
CA GLY A 124 8.30 -1.63 5.63
C GLY A 124 7.22 -0.76 4.99
N ILE A 125 7.62 0.37 4.39
CA ILE A 125 6.69 1.32 3.79
C ILE A 125 5.78 0.69 2.72
N SER A 126 6.29 -0.25 1.92
CA SER A 126 5.49 -0.94 0.89
C SER A 126 4.30 -1.67 1.46
N THR A 127 4.43 -2.27 2.65
CA THR A 127 3.33 -2.96 3.32
C THR A 127 2.49 -1.99 4.15
N LEU A 128 3.13 -1.08 4.88
CA LEU A 128 2.43 -0.12 5.73
C LEU A 128 1.50 0.77 4.89
N SER A 129 1.98 1.35 3.80
CA SER A 129 1.17 2.21 2.92
C SER A 129 -0.06 1.50 2.34
N LYS A 130 0.00 0.17 2.11
CA LYS A 130 -1.18 -0.62 1.72
C LYS A 130 -2.23 -0.66 2.83
N PHE A 131 -1.83 -0.92 4.06
CA PHE A 131 -2.76 -0.87 5.19
C PHE A 131 -3.38 0.52 5.34
N LEU A 132 -2.57 1.59 5.29
CA LEU A 132 -3.07 2.96 5.43
C LEU A 132 -4.04 3.34 4.30
N TYR A 133 -3.74 2.94 3.05
CA TYR A 133 -4.60 3.16 1.90
C TYR A 133 -5.97 2.46 2.03
N PHE A 134 -5.97 1.17 2.41
CA PHE A 134 -7.21 0.41 2.56
C PHE A 134 -8.00 0.79 3.82
N LEU A 135 -7.36 1.39 4.83
CA LEU A 135 -8.03 2.03 5.96
C LEU A 135 -8.59 3.42 5.63
N GLU A 136 -8.33 3.95 4.44
CA GLU A 136 -8.72 5.33 4.05
C GLU A 136 -8.14 6.42 4.95
N LEU A 137 -7.02 6.12 5.61
CA LEU A 137 -6.36 7.06 6.51
C LEU A 137 -5.76 8.23 5.73
N LYS A 138 -5.81 9.43 6.31
CA LYS A 138 -5.08 10.60 5.83
C LYS A 138 -3.81 10.84 6.66
N VAL A 139 -2.76 11.31 6.00
CA VAL A 139 -1.56 11.82 6.65
C VAL A 139 -1.41 13.28 6.22
N GLU A 140 -1.37 14.19 7.19
CA GLU A 140 -1.40 15.64 6.93
C GLU A 140 -2.56 16.04 5.99
N ASN A 141 -3.74 15.49 6.24
CA ASN A 141 -4.97 15.64 5.45
C ASN A 141 -4.88 15.15 4.00
N LYS A 142 -3.80 14.49 3.60
CA LYS A 142 -3.66 13.86 2.28
C LYS A 142 -4.06 12.38 2.37
N PRO A 143 -5.03 11.91 1.55
CA PRO A 143 -5.31 10.48 1.40
C PRO A 143 -4.04 9.67 1.20
N CYS A 144 -3.87 8.62 2.02
CA CYS A 144 -2.75 7.69 1.85
C CYS A 144 -2.85 6.98 0.50
N LEU A 145 -1.69 6.70 -0.09
CA LEU A 145 -1.55 6.00 -1.35
C LEU A 145 -0.50 4.90 -1.21
N ILE A 146 -0.60 3.86 -2.01
CA ILE A 146 0.35 2.74 -1.95
C ILE A 146 1.71 3.22 -2.49
N LEU A 147 2.77 3.08 -1.69
CA LEU A 147 4.14 3.30 -2.13
C LEU A 147 4.90 1.98 -2.06
N ASP A 148 4.79 1.20 -3.13
CA ASP A 148 5.48 -0.08 -3.24
C ASP A 148 6.79 0.02 -4.03
N ASP A 149 7.45 -1.12 -4.11
CA ASP A 149 8.73 -1.29 -4.76
C ASP A 149 8.70 -0.93 -6.24
N ARG A 150 7.56 -1.20 -6.90
CA ARG A 150 7.37 -0.91 -8.31
C ARG A 150 7.19 0.59 -8.52
N LEU A 151 6.40 1.26 -7.69
CA LEU A 151 6.24 2.71 -7.75
C LEU A 151 7.52 3.45 -7.41
N ILE A 152 8.27 3.00 -6.40
CA ILE A 152 9.60 3.55 -6.10
C ILE A 152 10.51 3.45 -7.34
N ASP A 153 10.51 2.29 -8.01
CA ASP A 153 11.31 2.10 -9.21
C ASP A 153 10.85 2.98 -10.38
N ILE A 154 9.54 3.15 -10.57
CA ILE A 154 8.96 4.03 -11.61
C ILE A 154 9.32 5.49 -11.36
N ILE A 155 9.15 5.97 -10.13
CA ILE A 155 9.51 7.35 -9.76
C ILE A 155 10.99 7.62 -10.06
N ASN A 156 11.86 6.66 -9.74
CA ASN A 156 13.30 6.84 -9.92
C ASN A 156 13.77 6.75 -11.37
N ASN A 157 13.03 6.05 -12.25
CA ASN A 157 13.47 5.77 -13.62
C ASN A 157 12.59 6.36 -14.73
N SER A 158 11.46 6.98 -14.40
CA SER A 158 10.57 7.58 -15.40
C SER A 158 10.97 9.01 -15.80
N SER A 159 10.42 9.45 -16.93
CA SER A 159 10.59 10.77 -17.53
C SER A 159 9.38 11.70 -17.31
N PHE A 160 8.48 11.34 -16.37
CA PHE A 160 7.33 12.17 -16.02
C PHE A 160 7.77 13.42 -15.25
N GLU A 161 7.40 14.58 -15.76
CA GLU A 161 7.79 15.88 -15.21
C GLU A 161 7.21 16.09 -13.81
N GLU A 162 5.95 15.70 -13.60
CA GLU A 162 5.20 16.02 -12.37
C GLU A 162 5.68 15.25 -11.13
N ILE A 163 6.44 14.16 -11.31
CA ILE A 163 7.01 13.36 -10.22
C ILE A 163 8.53 13.44 -10.15
N ASN A 164 9.15 14.31 -10.95
CA ASN A 164 10.61 14.42 -11.03
C ASN A 164 11.24 14.81 -9.69
N ASP A 165 10.55 15.62 -8.88
CA ASP A 165 10.99 16.03 -7.54
C ASP A 165 11.01 14.89 -6.51
N LEU A 166 10.37 13.76 -6.83
CA LEU A 166 10.40 12.55 -6.01
C LEU A 166 11.56 11.61 -6.36
N LYS A 167 12.35 11.91 -7.40
CA LYS A 167 13.52 11.10 -7.75
C LYS A 167 14.50 11.03 -6.59
N GLY A 168 14.89 9.81 -6.25
CA GLY A 168 15.69 9.49 -5.08
C GLY A 168 14.87 8.97 -3.89
N ILE A 169 13.54 8.84 -4.00
CA ILE A 169 12.74 8.18 -2.97
C ILE A 169 13.20 6.73 -2.79
N ARG A 170 13.37 6.30 -1.54
CA ARG A 170 13.85 4.96 -1.17
C ARG A 170 13.12 4.45 0.06
N ARG A 171 12.88 3.14 0.11
CA ARG A 171 12.22 2.44 1.24
C ARG A 171 12.77 2.86 2.61
N GLU A 172 14.10 2.94 2.71
CA GLU A 172 14.84 3.23 3.94
C GLU A 172 14.64 4.65 4.48
N TYR A 173 14.22 5.57 3.62
CA TYR A 173 14.07 6.99 3.94
C TYR A 173 12.62 7.47 3.93
N SER A 174 11.70 6.68 3.37
CA SER A 174 10.27 7.01 3.30
C SER A 174 9.60 7.25 4.66
N LEU A 175 10.10 6.64 5.75
CA LEU A 175 9.61 6.82 7.12
C LEU A 175 10.65 7.53 8.01
N LYS A 176 11.29 8.57 7.47
CA LYS A 176 12.20 9.46 8.21
C LYS A 176 11.83 10.91 8.00
N THR A 177 11.69 11.64 9.11
CA THR A 177 11.29 13.05 9.13
C THR A 177 12.38 13.99 8.62
N ASN A 178 13.65 13.60 8.75
CA ASN A 178 14.81 14.35 8.26
C ASN A 178 15.23 13.97 6.83
N SER A 179 14.49 13.09 6.15
CA SER A 179 14.77 12.78 4.74
C SER A 179 14.25 13.89 3.85
N LYS A 180 15.06 14.32 2.87
CA LYS A 180 14.66 15.29 1.84
C LYS A 180 13.43 14.84 1.04
N ILE A 181 13.33 13.53 0.79
CA ILE A 181 12.22 12.90 0.09
C ILE A 181 11.74 11.73 0.93
N ASN A 182 10.49 11.81 1.38
CA ASN A 182 9.85 10.80 2.21
C ASN A 182 8.43 10.51 1.74
N TYR A 183 7.70 9.69 2.49
CA TYR A 183 6.34 9.28 2.13
C TYR A 183 5.36 10.46 2.09
N LEU A 184 5.50 11.48 2.95
CA LEU A 184 4.66 12.68 2.87
C LEU A 184 4.87 13.45 1.57
N ASN A 185 6.12 13.61 1.11
CA ASN A 185 6.40 14.24 -0.19
C ASN A 185 5.72 13.48 -1.34
N PHE A 186 5.75 12.14 -1.29
CA PHE A 186 5.06 11.28 -2.25
C PHE A 186 3.54 11.52 -2.22
N LEU A 187 2.91 11.52 -1.04
CA LEU A 187 1.48 11.80 -0.91
C LEU A 187 1.12 13.18 -1.44
N GLN A 188 1.88 14.22 -1.07
CA GLN A 188 1.64 15.59 -1.51
C GLN A 188 1.69 15.70 -3.04
N SER A 189 2.70 15.09 -3.68
CA SER A 189 2.87 15.16 -5.13
C SER A 189 1.75 14.47 -5.89
N LEU A 190 1.41 13.22 -5.53
CA LEU A 190 0.37 12.48 -6.24
C LEU A 190 -1.03 13.06 -6.00
N ASN A 191 -1.32 13.53 -4.78
CA ASN A 191 -2.58 14.22 -4.50
C ASN A 191 -2.68 15.53 -5.28
N HIS A 192 -1.59 16.31 -5.38
CA HIS A 192 -1.58 17.54 -6.19
C HIS A 192 -1.82 17.28 -7.69
N ILE A 193 -1.22 16.22 -8.24
CA ILE A 193 -1.47 15.80 -9.63
C ILE A 193 -2.96 15.43 -9.80
N ALA A 194 -3.52 14.68 -8.86
CA ALA A 194 -4.92 14.28 -8.91
C ALA A 194 -5.89 15.46 -8.80
N GLU A 195 -5.59 16.43 -7.93
CA GLU A 195 -6.32 17.70 -7.81
C GLU A 195 -6.32 18.46 -9.15
N LYS A 196 -5.16 18.58 -9.82
CA LYS A 196 -5.06 19.22 -11.14
C LYS A 196 -5.85 18.51 -12.24
N LEU A 197 -5.92 17.18 -12.18
CA LEU A 197 -6.65 16.36 -13.15
C LEU A 197 -8.13 16.18 -12.79
N ASN A 198 -8.58 16.68 -11.64
CA ASN A 198 -9.91 16.45 -11.08
C ASN A 198 -10.28 14.95 -11.00
N VAL A 199 -9.35 14.12 -10.52
CA VAL A 199 -9.54 12.67 -10.34
C VAL A 199 -9.22 12.24 -8.91
N LYS A 200 -9.61 11.02 -8.53
CA LYS A 200 -9.18 10.43 -7.26
C LYS A 200 -7.66 10.17 -7.27
N PRO A 201 -6.92 10.45 -6.19
CA PRO A 201 -5.46 10.23 -6.12
C PRO A 201 -5.00 8.81 -6.43
N GLU A 202 -5.80 7.80 -6.06
CA GLU A 202 -5.54 6.39 -6.37
C GLU A 202 -5.53 6.07 -7.87
N LYS A 203 -6.21 6.87 -8.70
CA LYS A 203 -6.18 6.69 -10.16
C LYS A 203 -4.83 7.09 -10.73
N VAL A 204 -4.20 8.13 -10.18
CA VAL A 204 -2.84 8.53 -10.54
C VAL A 204 -1.83 7.47 -10.09
N GLU A 205 -1.97 6.96 -8.86
CA GLU A 205 -1.16 5.85 -8.34
C GLU A 205 -1.27 4.60 -9.23
N MET A 206 -2.50 4.19 -9.58
CA MET A 206 -2.75 3.04 -10.44
C MET A 206 -2.21 3.25 -11.87
N PHE A 207 -2.37 4.45 -12.43
CA PHE A 207 -1.81 4.78 -13.74
C PHE A 207 -0.29 4.59 -13.74
N LEU A 208 0.41 5.18 -12.76
CA LEU A 208 1.85 5.02 -12.63
C LEU A 208 2.20 3.55 -12.47
N PHE A 209 1.51 2.80 -11.61
CA PHE A 209 1.78 1.39 -11.38
C PHE A 209 1.73 0.55 -12.68
N PHE A 210 0.70 0.72 -13.51
CA PHE A 210 0.52 -0.07 -14.73
C PHE A 210 1.34 0.42 -15.91
N PHE A 211 1.39 1.74 -16.14
CA PHE A 211 1.92 2.32 -17.36
C PHE A 211 3.29 2.98 -17.20
N GLY A 212 3.70 3.32 -15.97
CA GLY A 212 4.88 4.15 -15.75
C GLY A 212 6.23 3.53 -16.12
N LYS A 213 6.29 2.23 -16.41
CA LYS A 213 7.47 1.54 -16.97
C LYS A 213 7.42 1.33 -18.48
N ASN A 214 6.31 1.67 -19.13
CA ASN A 214 6.03 1.30 -20.51
C ASN A 214 5.83 2.52 -21.41
N LEU A 215 5.96 3.73 -20.86
CA LEU A 215 5.81 4.99 -21.56
C LEU A 215 7.14 5.76 -21.44
N TYR A 216 7.78 6.04 -22.58
CA TYR A 216 9.06 6.75 -22.69
C TYR A 216 9.00 7.78 -23.80
#